data_AF-A0A0X8D3X4-F1
#
_entry.id   AF-A0A0X8D3X4-F1
#
_cell.length_a   1.000
_cell.length_b   1.000
_cell.length_c   1.000
_cell.angle_alpha   90.00
_cell.angle_beta   90.00
_cell.angle_gamma   90.00
#
_symmetry.space_group_name_H-M   'P 1'
#
loop_
_entity.id
_entity.type
_entity.pdbx_description
1 polymer ?
#
loop_
_entity_poly.entity_id
_entity_poly.type
_entity_poly.pdbx_seq_one_letter_code
_entity_poly.pdbx_strand_id
1 'polypeptide(L)' 'MFIPYNRIAEMLRLLAIFVFCTFIFYCIISYLNDAIRPAQPYKEPQGKAVKVMNDVPSLKKTYQEMKQRLFAFYWYGE' A
#
# COMPACT_ATOMS: atom_id res chain seq x y z
N MET A 1 49.09 6.06 -1.34
CA MET A 1 48.00 6.94 -1.83
C MET A 1 47.52 7.80 -0.67
N PHE A 2 48.02 9.04 -0.54
CA PHE A 2 47.61 9.95 0.52
C PHE A 2 46.35 10.68 0.06
N ILE A 3 45.21 10.32 0.64
CA ILE A 3 43.94 11.00 0.36
C ILE A 3 44.01 12.34 1.10
N PRO A 4 43.94 13.49 0.40
CA PRO A 4 43.99 14.78 1.05
C PRO A 4 42.73 14.96 1.91
N TYR A 5 42.92 15.44 3.15
CA TYR A 5 41.86 15.65 4.15
C TYR A 5 40.65 16.42 3.59
N ASN A 6 40.92 17.40 2.72
CA ASN A 6 39.91 18.21 2.04
C ASN A 6 38.92 17.38 1.22
N ARG A 7 39.37 16.26 0.64
CA ARG A 7 38.51 15.37 -0.17
C ARG A 7 37.52 14.60 0.69
N ILE A 8 37.91 14.24 1.91
CA ILE A 8 37.04 13.54 2.87
C ILE A 8 35.98 14.51 3.41
N ALA A 9 36.35 15.77 3.65
CA ALA A 9 35.41 16.82 4.06
C ALA A 9 34.33 17.08 3.00
N GLU A 10 34.71 17.16 1.72
CA GLU A 10 33.75 17.28 0.61
C GLU A 10 32.81 16.07 0.51
N MET A 11 33.33 14.85 0.68
CA MET A 11 32.51 13.62 0.70
C MET A 11 31.53 13.61 1.86
N LEU A 12 31.97 13.99 3.06
CA LEU A 12 31.11 14.11 4.24
C LEU A 12 30.02 15.16 4.03
N ARG A 13 30.34 16.28 3.39
CA ARG A 13 29.35 17.32 3.07
C ARG A 13 28.28 16.80 2.12
N LEU A 14 28.68 16.12 1.05
CA LEU A 14 27.75 15.51 0.10
C LEU A 14 26.87 14.44 0.77
N LEU A 15 27.48 13.60 1.61
CA LEU A 15 26.78 12.57 2.37
C LEU A 15 25.77 13.19 3.35
N ALA A 16 26.14 14.26 4.05
CA ALA A 16 25.26 14.99 4.94
C ALA A 16 24.06 15.60 4.21
N ILE A 17 24.28 16.22 3.05
CA ILE A 17 23.20 16.77 2.21
C ILE A 17 22.27 15.64 1.74
N PHE A 18 22.83 14.50 1.33
CA PHE A 18 22.05 13.34 0.90
C PHE A 18 21.19 12.77 2.04
N VAL A 19 21.77 12.59 3.23
CA VAL A 19 21.05 12.12 4.43
C VAL A 19 19.95 13.10 4.82
N PHE A 20 20.24 14.40 4.81
CA PHE A 20 19.25 15.42 5.11
C PHE A 20 18.07 15.39 4.13
N CYS A 21 18.36 15.29 2.83
CA CYS A 21 17.35 15.19 1.79
C CYS A 21 16.49 13.92 1.95
N THR A 22 17.12 12.76 2.15
CA THR A 22 16.40 11.49 2.38
C THR A 22 15.54 11.54 3.64
N PHE A 23 15.99 12.20 4.70
CA PHE A 23 15.19 12.38 5.92
C PHE A 23 13.95 13.25 5.68
N ILE A 24 14.10 14.34 4.92
CA ILE A 24 12.96 15.18 4.52
C ILE A 24 11.94 14.37 3.73
N PHE A 25 12.38 13.62 2.72
CA PHE A 25 11.50 12.77 1.93
C PHE A 25 10.79 11.72 2.78
N TYR A 26 11.52 11.09 3.71
CA TYR A 26 10.93 10.13 4.64
C TYR A 26 9.83 10.75 5.49
N CYS A 27 10.05 11.95 6.07
CA CYS A 27 9.03 12.66 6.83
C CYS A 27 7.79 12.98 5.99
N ILE A 28 7.97 13.46 4.75
CA ILE A 28 6.87 13.76 3.83
C ILE A 28 6.07 12.50 3.52
N ILE A 29 6.74 11.40 3.19
CA ILE A 29 6.08 10.12 2.89
C ILE A 29 5.37 9.57 4.12
N SER A 30 5.97 9.66 5.30
CA SER A 30 5.34 9.23 6.56
C SER A 30 4.07 10.03 6.84
N TYR A 31 4.13 11.35 6.68
CA TYR A 31 2.97 12.22 6.85
C TYR A 31 1.85 11.89 5.83
N LEU A 32 2.21 11.66 4.57
CA LEU A 32 1.26 11.21 3.55
C LEU A 32 0.67 9.83 3.88
N ASN A 33 1.47 8.91 4.39
CA ASN A 33 1.00 7.58 4.77
C ASN A 33 -0.01 7.66 5.92
N ASP A 34 0.23 8.49 6.94
CA ASP A 34 -0.73 8.74 8.01
C ASP A 34 -2.00 9.44 7.51
N ALA A 35 -1.89 10.30 6.49
CA ALA A 35 -3.05 10.95 5.87
C ALA A 35 -3.87 9.99 4.99
N ILE A 36 -3.23 9.04 4.32
CA ILE A 36 -3.88 8.11 3.36
C ILE A 36 -4.38 6.84 4.04
N ARG A 37 -3.71 6.35 5.10
CA ARG A 37 -4.21 5.22 5.87
C ARG A 37 -5.34 5.68 6.79
N PRO A 38 -6.59 5.26 6.58
CA PRO A 38 -7.60 5.43 7.62
C PRO A 38 -7.11 4.68 8.88
N ALA A 39 -7.17 5.33 10.03
CA ALA A 39 -6.63 4.83 11.31
C ALA A 39 -7.17 3.46 11.75
N GLN A 40 -8.20 2.93 11.08
CA GLN A 40 -8.84 1.64 11.41
C GLN A 40 -9.32 0.91 10.14
N PRO A 41 -8.44 0.24 9.36
CA PRO A 41 -8.86 -0.58 8.23
C PRO A 41 -9.59 -1.87 8.66
N TYR A 42 -9.44 -2.27 9.94
CA TYR A 42 -10.07 -3.46 10.53
C TYR A 42 -10.93 -3.09 11.75
N LYS A 43 -11.74 -2.04 11.66
CA LYS A 43 -12.77 -1.82 12.67
C LYS A 43 -13.78 -2.96 12.56
N GLU A 44 -13.91 -3.78 13.60
CA GLU A 44 -14.95 -4.81 13.65
C GLU A 44 -16.31 -4.13 13.38
N PRO A 45 -17.08 -4.61 12.39
CA PRO A 45 -18.37 -4.02 12.08
C PRO A 45 -19.26 -4.15 13.32
N GLN A 46 -19.64 -3.00 13.90
CA GLN A 46 -20.63 -2.96 14.98
C GLN A 46 -22.00 -3.22 14.37
N GLY A 47 -22.35 -4.50 14.28
CA GLY A 47 -23.62 -4.96 13.77
C GLY A 47 -23.75 -6.46 13.99
N LYS A 48 -24.86 -6.89 14.58
CA LYS A 48 -25.18 -8.31 14.77
C LYS A 48 -25.11 -8.98 13.39
N ALA A 49 -24.18 -9.91 13.20
CA ALA A 49 -24.05 -10.65 11.95
C ALA A 49 -25.30 -11.50 11.74
N VAL A 50 -26.29 -10.95 11.04
CA VAL A 50 -27.43 -11.72 10.57
C VAL A 50 -26.90 -12.59 9.43
N LYS A 51 -26.69 -13.87 9.72
CA LYS A 51 -26.32 -14.88 8.73
C LYS A 51 -27.50 -15.03 7.77
N VAL A 52 -27.48 -14.27 6.68
CA VAL A 52 -28.44 -14.41 5.59
C VAL A 52 -28.09 -15.71 4.86
N MET A 53 -28.71 -16.80 5.28
CA MET A 53 -28.79 -18.01 4.49
C MET A 53 -29.67 -17.69 3.29
N ASN A 54 -29.06 -17.19 2.22
CA ASN A 54 -29.67 -17.26 0.92
C ASN A 54 -29.75 -18.75 0.58
N ASP A 55 -30.96 -19.31 0.58
CA ASP A 55 -31.26 -20.53 -0.17
C ASP A 55 -31.01 -20.22 -1.65
N VAL A 56 -29.74 -20.27 -2.05
CA VAL A 56 -29.37 -20.27 -3.45
C VAL A 56 -29.64 -21.69 -3.92
N PRO A 57 -30.64 -21.93 -4.79
CA PRO A 57 -30.87 -23.24 -5.32
C PRO A 57 -29.57 -23.70 -5.98
N SER A 58 -29.06 -24.79 -5.45
CA SER A 58 -27.90 -25.55 -5.88
C SER A 58 -27.48 -25.31 -7.34
N LEU A 59 -26.26 -24.79 -7.49
CA LEU A 59 -25.26 -25.39 -8.36
C LEU A 59 -25.60 -25.51 -9.86
N LYS A 60 -26.06 -24.42 -10.50
CA LYS A 60 -25.99 -24.27 -11.96
C LYS A 60 -25.50 -22.88 -12.37
N LYS A 61 -24.35 -22.46 -11.82
CA LYS A 61 -23.64 -21.31 -12.40
C LYS A 61 -23.05 -21.75 -13.74
N THR A 62 -23.68 -21.30 -14.81
CA THR A 62 -23.25 -21.55 -16.18
C THR A 62 -21.81 -21.04 -16.36
N TYR A 63 -20.98 -21.78 -17.09
CA TYR A 63 -19.57 -21.41 -17.39
C TYR A 63 -19.42 -19.94 -17.83
N GLN A 64 -20.44 -19.42 -18.53
CA GLN A 64 -20.56 -18.03 -18.96
C GLN A 64 -20.48 -17.01 -17.80
N GLU A 65 -21.16 -17.27 -16.68
CA GLU A 65 -21.17 -16.36 -15.52
C GLU A 65 -19.83 -16.34 -14.78
N MET A 66 -19.17 -17.51 -14.67
CA MET A 66 -17.84 -17.60 -14.08
C MET A 66 -16.81 -16.85 -14.92
N LYS A 67 -16.88 -17.00 -16.25
CA LYS A 67 -16.02 -16.27 -17.19
C LYS A 67 -16.22 -14.76 -17.07
N GLN A 68 -17.47 -14.30 -17.00
CA GLN A 68 -17.78 -12.88 -16.91
C GLN A 68 -17.29 -12.25 -15.61
N ARG A 69 -17.39 -12.98 -14.48
CA ARG A 69 -16.81 -12.55 -13.20
C ARG A 69 -15.27 -12.50 -13.24
N LEU A 70 -14.63 -13.44 -13.92
CA LEU A 70 -13.17 -13.44 -14.09
C LEU A 70 -12.71 -12.24 -14.92
N PHE A 71 -13.42 -11.90 -16.01
CA PHE A 71 -13.09 -10.71 -16.80
C PHE A 71 -13.33 -9.41 -16.03
N ALA A 72 -14.40 -9.33 -15.24
CA ALA A 72 -14.64 -8.16 -14.40
C ALA A 72 -13.50 -7.96 -13.39
N PHE A 73 -13.00 -9.04 -12.77
CA PHE A 73 -11.85 -8.98 -11.87
C PHE A 73 -10.59 -8.45 -12.58
N TYR A 74 -10.28 -8.98 -13.77
CA TYR A 74 -9.12 -8.52 -14.55
C TYR A 74 -9.23 -7.08 -15.03
N TRP A 75 -10.45 -6.59 -15.29
CA TRP A 75 -10.66 -5.25 -15.85
C TRP A 75 -10.77 -4.16 -14.78
N TYR A 76 -11.49 -4.45 -13.69
CA TYR A 76 -11.78 -3.47 -12.63
C TYR A 76 -10.83 -3.57 -11.44
N GLY A 77 -10.06 -4.67 -11.31
CA GLY A 77 -8.96 -4.79 -10.36
C GLY A 77 -9.37 -4.69 -8.88
N GLU A 78 -10.38 -5.46 -8.47
CA GLU A 78 -10.57 -5.75 -7.04
C GLU A 78 -9.49 -6.68 -6.49
#